data_AF-A0A4Q3S948-F1
#
_entry.id   AF-A0A4Q3S948-F1
#
_cell.length_a   1.000
_cell.length_b   1.000
_cell.length_c   1.000
_cell.angle_alpha   90.00
_cell.angle_beta   90.00
_cell.angle_gamma   90.00
#
_symmetry.space_group_name_H-M   'P 1'
#
loop_
_entity.id
_entity.type
_entity.pdbx_description
1 polymer ?
#
loop_
_entity_poly.entity_id
_entity_poly.type
_entity_poly.pdbx_seq_one_letter_code
_entity_poly.pdbx_strand_id
1 'polypeptide(L)'
;MAPRTDLIATFRDQLDRALETGDTDRAAALRERLEALEGGATSYLRPQRPGAMGLGTSDEVPRRPVGWKPPKKPDPMTTGTSRRR
;
A
#
# COMPACT_ATOMS: atom_id res chain seq x y z
N MET A 1 -23.32 13.75 1.63
CA MET A 1 -21.99 13.56 2.23
C MET A 1 -21.53 14.95 2.65
N ALA A 2 -21.42 15.22 3.96
CA ALA A 2 -21.03 16.56 4.44
C ALA A 2 -19.66 16.94 3.85
N PRO A 3 -19.42 18.22 3.48
CA PRO A 3 -18.13 18.64 2.98
C PRO A 3 -17.06 18.40 4.05
N ARG A 4 -15.85 18.07 3.59
CA ARG A 4 -14.68 17.71 4.44
C ARG A 4 -14.42 18.73 5.56
N THR A 5 -14.64 20.01 5.28
CA THR A 5 -14.49 21.12 6.24
C THR A 5 -15.43 21.00 7.44
N ASP A 6 -16.68 20.60 7.21
CA ASP A 6 -17.68 20.44 8.26
C ASP A 6 -17.32 19.28 9.20
N LEU A 7 -16.74 18.21 8.63
CA LEU A 7 -16.24 17.08 9.41
C LEU A 7 -15.07 17.51 10.31
N ILE A 8 -14.11 18.28 9.79
CA ILE A 8 -12.98 18.80 10.57
C ILE A 8 -13.48 19.68 11.72
N ALA A 9 -14.44 20.58 11.45
CA ALA A 9 -15.04 21.43 12.48
C ALA A 9 -15.71 20.59 13.58
N THR A 10 -16.44 19.55 13.19
CA THR A 10 -17.09 18.62 14.13
C THR A 10 -16.08 17.89 15.00
N PHE A 11 -14.99 17.37 14.42
CA PHE A 11 -13.96 16.67 15.19
C PHE A 11 -13.18 17.58 16.12
N ARG A 12 -12.97 18.86 15.76
CA ARG A 12 -12.35 19.86 16.64
C ARG A 12 -13.21 20.16 17.86
N ASP A 13 -14.51 20.33 17.68
CA ASP A 13 -15.47 20.55 18.77
C ASP A 13 -15.55 19.33 19.71
N GLN A 14 -15.48 18.11 19.17
CA GLN A 14 -15.40 16.89 19.99
C GLN A 14 -14.07 16.78 20.76
N LEU A 15 -12.96 17.22 20.15
CA LEU A 15 -11.65 17.20 20.80
C LEU A 15 -11.63 18.16 22.00
N ASP A 16 -12.17 19.37 21.83
CA ASP A 16 -12.27 20.36 22.89
C ASP A 16 -13.02 19.80 24.11
N ARG A 17 -14.21 19.23 23.89
CA ARG A 17 -14.97 18.57 24.96
C ARG A 17 -14.22 17.41 25.62
N ALA A 18 -13.50 16.60 24.85
CA ALA A 18 -12.71 15.50 25.41
C ALA A 18 -11.58 16.01 26.32
N LEU A 19 -10.94 17.13 25.95
CA LEU A 19 -9.92 17.79 26.76
C LEU A 19 -10.52 18.40 28.03
N GLU A 20 -11.69 19.02 27.95
CA GLU A 20 -12.43 19.52 29.12
C GLU A 20 -12.76 18.42 30.13
N THR A 21 -13.17 17.24 29.63
CA THR A 21 -13.46 16.08 30.49
C THR A 21 -12.22 15.32 30.94
N GLY A 22 -11.03 15.66 30.43
CA GLY A 22 -9.77 14.97 30.73
C GLY A 22 -9.65 13.57 30.12
N ASP A 23 -10.42 13.26 29.07
CA ASP A 23 -10.42 11.95 28.39
C ASP A 23 -9.29 11.92 27.35
N THR A 24 -8.10 11.53 27.81
CA THR A 24 -6.88 11.54 27.00
C THR A 24 -6.89 10.54 25.87
N ASP A 25 -7.49 9.36 26.07
CA ASP A 25 -7.60 8.32 25.05
C ASP A 25 -8.50 8.77 23.90
N ARG A 26 -9.65 9.37 24.24
CA ARG A 26 -10.56 9.91 23.25
C ARG A 26 -9.95 11.11 22.51
N ALA A 27 -9.24 11.99 23.22
CA ALA A 27 -8.54 13.10 22.61
C ALA A 27 -7.44 12.64 21.62
N ALA A 28 -6.71 11.57 21.94
CA ALA A 28 -5.70 10.99 21.05
C ALA A 28 -6.33 10.44 19.76
N ALA A 29 -7.41 9.66 19.87
CA ALA A 29 -8.12 9.12 18.71
C ALA A 29 -8.74 10.22 17.81
N LEU A 30 -9.20 11.32 18.41
CA LEU A 30 -9.73 12.47 17.67
C LEU A 30 -8.64 13.24 16.92
N ARG A 31 -7.44 13.38 17.52
CA ARG A 31 -6.28 13.99 16.86
C ARG A 31 -5.81 13.19 15.65
N GLU A 32 -5.69 11.87 15.78
CA GLU A 32 -5.31 10.99 14.66
C GLU A 32 -6.30 11.12 13.48
N ARG A 33 -7.61 11.15 13.78
CA ARG A 33 -8.65 11.35 12.76
C ARG A 33 -8.58 12.74 12.11
N LEU A 34 -8.28 13.78 12.89
CA LEU A 34 -8.08 15.13 12.37
C LEU A 34 -6.87 15.19 11.43
N GLU A 35 -5.73 14.61 11.80
CA GLU A 35 -4.55 14.53 10.94
C GLU A 35 -4.85 13.80 9.62
N ALA A 36 -5.53 12.65 9.69
CA ALA A 36 -5.97 11.92 8.50
C ALA A 36 -6.89 12.76 7.60
N LEU A 37 -7.82 13.51 8.20
CA LEU A 37 -8.76 14.39 7.49
C LEU A 37 -8.11 15.68 6.98
N GLU A 38 -7.10 16.23 7.62
CA GLU A 38 -6.39 17.43 7.18
C GLU A 38 -5.38 17.11 6.06
N GLY A 39 -5.13 15.82 5.79
CA GLY A 39 -4.13 15.37 4.82
C GLY A 39 -2.73 15.25 5.44
N GLY A 40 -2.66 15.31 6.77
CA GLY A 40 -1.50 15.04 7.59
C GLY A 40 -1.22 13.55 7.66
N ALA A 41 -0.73 12.98 6.56
CA ALA A 41 0.39 12.06 6.66
C ALA A 41 1.66 12.89 6.46
N THR A 42 1.98 13.76 7.44
CA THR A 42 3.29 14.40 7.54
C THR A 42 4.34 13.43 8.11
N SER A 43 4.11 12.12 8.02
CA SER A 43 5.19 11.18 8.00
C SER A 43 5.75 11.17 6.56
N TYR A 44 6.98 11.62 6.41
CA TYR A 44 7.87 11.28 5.28
C TYR A 44 7.91 9.77 4.98
N LEU A 45 7.37 8.95 5.88
CA LEU A 45 7.14 7.52 5.77
C LEU A 45 5.83 7.25 5.01
N ARG A 46 5.92 7.14 3.68
CA ARG A 46 4.82 6.56 2.89
C ARG A 46 4.79 5.04 3.11
N PRO A 47 3.60 4.40 3.15
CA PRO A 47 3.48 2.95 3.16
C PRO A 47 4.22 2.35 1.98
N GLN A 48 5.03 1.32 2.26
CA GLN A 48 5.78 0.64 1.22
C GLN A 48 4.82 -0.11 0.29
N ARG A 49 4.89 0.19 -1.01
CA ARG A 49 4.07 -0.50 -2.03
C ARG A 49 4.79 -1.77 -2.48
N PRO A 50 4.11 -2.92 -2.59
CA PRO A 50 4.65 -4.08 -3.30
C PRO A 50 5.17 -3.65 -4.68
N GLY A 51 6.43 -3.95 -4.99
CA GLY A 51 7.11 -3.52 -6.23
C GLY A 51 7.91 -2.21 -6.14
N ALA A 52 7.69 -1.36 -5.13
CA ALA A 52 8.49 -0.14 -4.90
C ALA A 52 9.80 -0.41 -4.14
N MET A 53 9.96 -1.63 -3.61
CA MET A 53 11.10 -2.08 -2.81
C MET A 53 12.31 -2.50 -3.68
N GLY A 54 12.44 -2.04 -4.93
CA GLY A 54 13.61 -2.31 -5.79
C GLY A 54 14.00 -3.79 -6.02
N LEU A 55 13.22 -4.74 -5.51
CA LEU A 55 13.53 -6.17 -5.43
C LEU A 55 12.94 -6.98 -6.58
N GLY A 56 12.45 -6.34 -7.66
CA GLY A 56 11.82 -7.11 -8.74
C GLY A 56 11.36 -6.41 -10.02
N THR A 57 11.82 -5.20 -10.37
CA THR A 57 11.41 -4.61 -11.68
C THR A 57 12.41 -3.66 -12.34
N SER A 58 13.69 -3.66 -11.92
CA SER A 58 14.73 -2.87 -12.60
C SER A 58 15.62 -3.70 -13.53
N ASP A 59 15.28 -4.96 -13.79
CA ASP A 59 16.00 -5.74 -14.79
C ASP A 59 15.73 -5.16 -16.17
N GLU A 60 16.78 -4.66 -16.81
CA GLU A 60 16.74 -4.31 -18.23
C GLU A 60 16.37 -5.56 -19.02
N VAL A 61 15.21 -5.54 -19.70
CA VAL A 61 14.85 -6.60 -20.64
C VAL A 61 15.82 -6.50 -21.82
N PRO A 62 16.72 -7.47 -22.04
CA PRO A 62 17.69 -7.39 -23.12
C PRO A 62 16.94 -7.31 -24.45
N ARG A 63 17.23 -6.29 -25.27
CA ARG A 63 16.60 -6.14 -26.57
C ARG A 63 17.06 -7.29 -27.47
N ARG A 64 16.12 -8.17 -27.84
CA ARG A 64 16.40 -9.26 -28.78
C ARG A 64 16.67 -8.68 -30.17
N PRO A 65 17.66 -9.18 -30.92
CA PRO A 65 17.89 -8.76 -32.30
C PRO A 65 16.68 -9.10 -33.18
N VAL A 66 16.46 -8.30 -34.23
CA VAL A 66 15.36 -8.49 -35.17
C VAL A 66 15.49 -9.88 -35.81
N GLY A 67 14.42 -10.69 -35.72
CA GLY A 67 14.39 -12.05 -36.25
C GLY A 67 14.89 -13.14 -35.30
N TRP A 68 15.28 -12.82 -34.07
CA TRP A 68 15.67 -13.82 -33.08
C TRP A 68 14.49 -14.74 -32.72
N LYS A 69 14.69 -16.05 -32.89
CA LYS A 69 13.77 -17.09 -32.43
C LYS A 69 14.41 -17.89 -31.29
N PRO A 70 13.73 -18.07 -30.15
CA PRO A 70 14.25 -18.90 -29.06
C PRO A 70 14.43 -20.35 -29.55
N PRO A 71 15.43 -21.08 -29.03
CA PRO A 71 15.59 -22.49 -29.33
C PRO A 71 14.39 -23.29 -28.82
N LYS A 72 14.09 -24.41 -29.49
CA LYS A 72 13.06 -25.34 -29.01
C LYS A 72 13.48 -25.86 -27.64
N LYS A 73 12.55 -25.84 -26.68
CA LYS A 73 12.76 -26.42 -25.36
C LYS A 73 13.20 -27.89 -25.52
N PRO A 74 14.26 -28.34 -24.83
CA PRO A 74 14.63 -29.75 -24.86
C PRO A 74 13.46 -30.60 -24.37
N ASP A 75 13.38 -31.82 -24.91
CA ASP A 75 12.40 -32.78 -24.42
C ASP A 75 12.62 -32.96 -22.90
N PRO A 76 11.56 -32.87 -22.08
CA PRO A 76 11.70 -32.99 -20.63
C PRO A 76 12.25 -34.35 -20.17
N MET A 77 12.53 -35.31 -21.05
CA MET A 77 13.00 -36.66 -20.72
C MET A 77 12.16 -37.30 -19.60
N THR A 78 10.86 -36.97 -19.56
CA THR A 78 9.93 -37.41 -18.52
C THR A 78 9.15 -38.63 -18.99
N THR A 79 9.86 -39.62 -19.50
CA THR A 79 9.32 -40.97 -19.67
C THR A 79 9.38 -41.68 -18.32
N GLY A 80 8.26 -41.72 -17.57
CA GLY A 80 8.18 -42.56 -16.36
C GLY A 80 7.15 -42.20 -15.29
N THR A 81 6.65 -40.96 -15.22
CA THR A 81 5.64 -40.60 -14.21
C THR A 81 4.21 -40.86 -14.72
N SER A 82 3.88 -42.14 -14.85
CA SER A 82 2.49 -42.59 -14.81
C SER A 82 2.01 -42.45 -13.36
N ARG A 83 1.12 -41.48 -13.11
CA ARG A 83 0.43 -41.35 -11.82
C ARG A 83 -0.63 -42.46 -11.78
N ARG A 84 -0.37 -43.58 -11.11
CA ARG A 84 -1.40 -44.59 -10.83
C ARG A 84 -2.52 -43.91 -10.03
N ARG A 85 -3.74 -44.01 -10.56
CA ARG A 85 -4.99 -43.65 -9.86
C ARG A 85 -5.32 -44.68 -8.81
#